data_AF-A0A963VKT8-F1
#
_entry.id   AF-A0A963VKT8-F1
#
_cell.length_a   1.000
_cell.length_b   1.000
_cell.length_c   1.000
_cell.angle_alpha   90.00
_cell.angle_beta   90.00
_cell.angle_gamma   90.00
#
_symmetry.space_group_name_H-M   'P 1'
#
loop_
_entity.id
_entity.type
_entity.pdbx_description
1 polymer ?
#
loop_
_entity_poly.entity_id
_entity_poly.type
_entity_poly.pdbx_seq_one_letter_code
_entity_poly.pdbx_strand_id
1 'polypeptide(L)'
;PVLKPNEAMVAQAASLGVRIGLVASFAPTLDTMPAEFPAGAELESELVADAMAALHAGDTARHDALVVSAAERLVNKGCAVIALAQFSMARAR
;
A
#
# COMPACT_ATOMS: atom_id res chain seq x y z
N PRO A 1 17.83 8.29 16.05
CA PRO A 1 17.33 8.40 14.67
C PRO A 1 15.83 8.12 14.63
N VAL A 2 15.02 9.16 14.40
CA VAL A 2 13.58 8.96 14.16
C VAL A 2 13.44 8.54 12.70
N LEU A 3 13.19 7.25 12.47
CA LEU A 3 12.91 6.74 11.13
C LEU A 3 11.61 7.38 10.62
N LYS A 4 11.54 7.70 9.33
CA LYS A 4 10.26 8.10 8.75
C LYS A 4 9.27 6.93 8.92
N PRO A 5 7.97 7.18 9.14
CA PRO A 5 7.02 6.10 9.41
C PRO A 5 7.00 4.99 8.35
N ASN A 6 7.30 5.32 7.09
CA ASN A 6 7.31 4.38 5.97
C ASN A 6 8.62 3.59 5.86
N GLU A 7 9.74 4.13 6.36
CA GLU A 7 11.08 3.56 6.18
C GLU A 7 11.20 2.17 6.82
N ALA A 8 10.56 1.98 7.99
CA ALA A 8 10.50 0.69 8.65
C ALA A 8 9.66 -0.34 7.85
N MET A 9 8.51 0.08 7.31
CA MET A 9 7.66 -0.76 6.47
C MET A 9 8.39 -1.17 5.19
N VAL A 10 9.04 -0.22 4.51
CA VAL A 10 9.77 -0.45 3.27
C VAL A 10 10.94 -1.42 3.49
N ALA A 11 11.74 -1.20 4.53
CA ALA A 11 12.85 -2.08 4.87
C ALA A 11 12.37 -3.51 5.19
N GLN A 12 11.28 -3.64 5.95
CA GLN A 12 10.69 -4.94 6.27
C GLN A 12 10.17 -5.65 5.01
N ALA A 13 9.39 -4.97 4.17
CA ALA A 13 8.85 -5.55 2.95
C ALA A 13 9.96 -5.99 1.98
N ALA A 14 10.99 -5.16 1.82
CA ALA A 14 12.14 -5.48 0.96
C ALA A 14 12.99 -6.63 1.51
N SER A 15 13.13 -6.76 2.83
CA SER A 15 13.93 -7.83 3.46
C SER A 15 13.41 -9.24 3.18
N LEU A 16 12.15 -9.37 2.75
CA LEU A 16 11.51 -10.65 2.47
C LEU A 16 11.91 -11.21 1.09
N GLY A 17 12.50 -10.39 0.21
CA GLY A 17 12.99 -10.85 -1.10
C GLY A 17 11.90 -11.38 -2.03
N VAL A 18 10.66 -10.95 -1.82
CA VAL A 18 9.47 -11.35 -2.59
C VAL A 18 8.91 -10.17 -3.37
N ARG A 19 7.99 -10.44 -4.29
CA ARG A 19 7.22 -9.40 -4.95
C ARG A 19 6.31 -8.67 -3.95
N ILE A 20 6.41 -7.35 -3.95
CA ILE A 20 5.72 -6.45 -3.02
C ILE A 20 4.59 -5.76 -3.77
N GLY A 21 3.39 -5.85 -3.23
CA GLY A 21 2.25 -5.04 -3.65
C GLY A 21 2.20 -3.74 -2.85
N LEU A 22 2.04 -2.60 -3.51
CA LEU A 22 1.87 -1.29 -2.87
C LEU A 22 0.48 -0.75 -3.12
N VAL A 23 -0.36 -0.68 -2.09
CA VAL A 23 -1.71 -0.09 -2.20
C VAL A 23 -1.67 1.36 -1.74
N ALA A 24 -2.17 2.26 -2.57
CA ALA A 24 -2.35 3.67 -2.23
C ALA A 24 -3.75 4.15 -2.59
N SER A 25 -4.31 5.06 -1.80
CA SER A 25 -5.59 5.73 -2.12
C SER A 25 -5.42 7.17 -2.58
N PHE A 26 -4.21 7.72 -2.47
CA PHE A 26 -3.82 9.04 -2.96
C PHE A 26 -2.72 8.92 -4.01
N ALA A 27 -3.00 9.36 -5.24
CA ALA A 27 -2.12 9.15 -6.39
C ALA A 27 -0.69 9.70 -6.21
N PRO A 28 -0.47 10.91 -5.65
CA PRO A 28 0.89 11.44 -5.44
C PRO A 28 1.78 10.57 -4.54
N THR A 29 1.19 9.68 -3.72
CA THR A 29 1.94 8.70 -2.95
C THR A 29 2.67 7.70 -3.87
N LEU A 30 2.06 7.30 -4.98
CA LEU A 30 2.70 6.38 -5.95
C LEU A 30 3.79 7.05 -6.80
N ASP A 31 3.83 8.38 -6.87
CA ASP A 31 4.89 9.09 -7.57
C ASP A 31 6.20 9.12 -6.75
N THR A 32 6.08 9.02 -5.42
CA THR A 32 7.20 9.26 -4.50
C THR A 32 7.63 8.02 -3.73
N MET A 33 6.68 7.19 -3.31
CA MET A 33 6.95 6.05 -2.44
C MET A 33 7.71 4.88 -3.12
N PRO A 34 7.50 4.55 -4.40
CA PRO A 34 8.30 3.51 -5.07
C PRO A 34 9.81 3.76 -5.01
N ALA A 35 10.24 5.02 -5.02
CA ALA A 35 11.65 5.40 -4.92
C ALA A 35 12.25 5.18 -3.52
N GLU A 36 11.42 4.96 -2.49
CA GLU A 36 11.90 4.61 -1.15
C GLU A 36 12.31 3.14 -1.05
N PHE A 37 11.83 2.27 -1.95
CA PHE A 37 12.21 0.86 -1.99
C PHE A 37 13.63 0.68 -2.55
N PRO A 38 14.39 -0.32 -2.07
CA PRO A 38 15.73 -0.57 -2.57
C PRO A 38 15.72 -0.94 -4.05
N ALA A 39 16.79 -0.57 -4.75
CA ALA A 39 16.97 -0.91 -6.16
C ALA A 39 16.86 -2.43 -6.38
N GLY A 40 16.04 -2.84 -7.33
CA GLY A 40 15.79 -4.25 -7.64
C GLY A 40 14.63 -4.89 -6.87
N ALA A 41 13.95 -4.17 -5.97
CA ALA A 41 12.69 -4.64 -5.41
C ALA A 41 11.63 -4.81 -6.52
N GLU A 42 10.99 -5.98 -6.57
CA GLU A 42 9.84 -6.20 -7.46
C GLU A 42 8.59 -5.57 -6.85
N LEU A 43 8.20 -4.39 -7.35
CA LEU A 43 7.07 -3.63 -6.84
C LEU A 43 5.93 -3.59 -7.86
N GLU A 44 4.73 -3.99 -7.43
CA GLU A 44 3.49 -3.80 -8.17
C GLU A 44 2.61 -2.81 -7.40
N SER A 45 2.26 -1.69 -8.02
CA SER A 45 1.48 -0.63 -7.36
C SER A 45 0.02 -0.64 -7.77
N GLU A 46 -0.86 -0.31 -6.84
CA GLU A 46 -2.29 -0.21 -7.10
C GLU A 46 -2.90 1.03 -6.45
N LEU A 47 -3.53 1.87 -7.27
CA LEU A 47 -4.26 3.05 -6.85
C LEU A 47 -5.74 2.72 -6.63
N VAL A 48 -6.25 3.09 -5.46
CA VAL A 48 -7.65 2.93 -5.05
C VAL A 48 -8.22 4.30 -4.72
N ALA A 49 -8.37 5.15 -5.73
CA ALA A 49 -8.79 6.55 -5.56
C ALA A 49 -10.14 6.67 -4.82
N ASP A 50 -11.07 5.74 -5.08
CA ASP A 50 -12.39 5.70 -4.46
C ASP A 50 -12.34 5.45 -2.94
N ALA A 51 -11.25 4.86 -2.42
CA ALA A 51 -11.10 4.64 -0.99
C ALA A 51 -10.98 5.99 -0.25
N MET A 52 -10.26 6.98 -0.80
CA MET A 52 -10.21 8.32 -0.21
C MET A 52 -11.58 9.00 -0.23
N ALA A 53 -12.35 8.83 -1.32
CA ALA A 53 -13.70 9.38 -1.40
C ALA A 53 -14.64 8.75 -0.34
N ALA A 54 -14.59 7.43 -0.16
CA ALA A 54 -15.35 6.74 0.87
C ALA A 54 -14.97 7.20 2.29
N LEU A 55 -13.66 7.38 2.55
CA LEU A 55 -13.17 7.89 3.82
C LEU A 55 -13.66 9.33 4.09
N HIS A 56 -13.60 10.21 3.09
CA HIS A 56 -14.11 11.58 3.20
C HIS A 56 -15.62 11.64 3.42
N ALA A 57 -16.37 10.67 2.90
CA ALA A 57 -17.81 10.52 3.14
C ALA A 57 -18.15 9.89 4.51
N GLY A 58 -17.15 9.49 5.30
CA GLY A 58 -17.33 8.79 6.57
C GLY A 58 -17.67 7.30 6.43
N ASP A 59 -17.67 6.75 5.21
CA ASP A 59 -17.94 5.35 4.92
C ASP A 59 -16.66 4.52 5.02
N THR A 60 -16.25 4.25 6.27
CA THR A 60 -15.03 3.47 6.54
C THR A 60 -15.14 2.02 6.10
N ALA A 61 -16.35 1.44 6.13
CA ALA A 61 -16.57 0.06 5.69
C ALA A 61 -16.31 -0.10 4.19
N ARG A 62 -16.80 0.84 3.38
CA ARG A 62 -16.51 0.87 1.94
C ARG A 62 -15.03 1.15 1.68
N HIS A 63 -14.41 2.07 2.41
CA HIS A 63 -12.96 2.31 2.31
C HIS A 63 -12.18 1.01 2.52
N ASP A 64 -12.47 0.27 3.59
CA ASP A 64 -11.75 -0.95 3.93
C ASP A 64 -11.98 -2.05 2.87
N ALA A 65 -13.22 -2.22 2.40
CA ALA A 65 -13.54 -3.18 1.34
C ALA A 65 -12.79 -2.89 0.02
N LEU A 66 -12.64 -1.61 -0.34
CA LEU A 66 -11.89 -1.21 -1.53
C LEU A 66 -10.39 -1.50 -1.40
N VAL A 67 -9.82 -1.27 -0.21
CA VAL A 67 -8.42 -1.58 0.10
C VAL A 67 -8.15 -3.08 0.06
N VAL A 68 -9.03 -3.89 0.68
CA VAL A 68 -8.92 -5.36 0.66
C VAL A 68 -9.00 -5.88 -0.77
N SER A 69 -9.96 -5.41 -1.57
CA SER A 69 -10.10 -5.82 -2.96
C SER A 69 -8.85 -5.50 -3.81
N ALA A 70 -8.16 -4.40 -3.51
CA ALA A 70 -6.90 -4.07 -4.16
C ALA A 70 -5.75 -4.98 -3.72
N ALA A 71 -5.66 -5.27 -2.42
CA ALA A 71 -4.71 -6.24 -1.90
C ALA A 71 -4.90 -7.63 -2.54
N GLU A 72 -6.14 -8.10 -2.69
CA GLU A 72 -6.46 -9.37 -3.36
C GLU A 72 -6.01 -9.39 -4.83
N ARG A 73 -6.20 -8.28 -5.57
CA ARG A 73 -5.70 -8.16 -6.96
C ARG A 73 -4.19 -8.26 -7.02
N LEU A 74 -3.48 -7.63 -6.10
CA LEU A 74 -2.01 -7.72 -6.01
C LEU A 74 -1.54 -9.14 -5.65
N VAL A 75 -2.23 -9.82 -4.73
CA VAL A 75 -1.97 -11.23 -4.40
C VAL A 75 -2.16 -12.12 -5.63
N ASN A 76 -3.24 -11.92 -6.40
CA ASN A 76 -3.48 -12.65 -7.64
C ASN A 76 -2.41 -12.39 -8.72
N LYS A 77 -1.71 -11.25 -8.66
CA LYS A 77 -0.54 -10.92 -9.49
C LYS A 77 0.78 -11.51 -8.94
N GLY A 78 0.73 -12.27 -7.85
CA GLY A 78 1.87 -12.94 -7.23
C GLY A 78 2.59 -12.10 -6.17
N CYS A 79 2.00 -10.99 -5.69
CA CYS A 79 2.57 -10.25 -4.56
C CYS A 79 2.39 -11.05 -3.26
N ALA A 80 3.49 -11.33 -2.57
CA ALA A 80 3.45 -12.10 -1.32
C ALA A 80 3.39 -11.20 -0.08
N VAL A 81 3.66 -9.90 -0.24
CA VAL A 81 3.63 -8.88 0.82
C VAL A 81 2.88 -7.67 0.30
N ILE A 82 1.98 -7.12 1.10
CA ILE A 82 1.23 -5.91 0.76
C ILE A 82 1.64 -4.78 1.70
N ALA A 83 2.21 -3.72 1.13
CA ALA A 83 2.51 -2.46 1.78
C ALA A 83 1.31 -1.50 1.61
N LEU A 84 0.81 -0.97 2.72
CA LEU A 84 -0.31 -0.02 2.75
C LEU A 84 0.24 1.39 2.94
N ALA A 85 0.06 2.26 1.93
CA ALA A 85 0.75 3.54 1.87
C ALA A 85 0.12 4.65 2.74
N GLN A 86 -1.10 4.45 3.25
CA GLN A 86 -1.82 5.42 4.09
C GLN A 86 -2.22 4.79 5.43
N PHE A 87 -2.01 5.51 6.54
CA PHE A 87 -2.37 5.06 7.89
C PHE A 87 -3.86 4.70 8.04
N SER A 88 -4.74 5.36 7.29
CA SER A 88 -6.18 5.05 7.30
C SER A 88 -6.46 3.59 6.93
N MET A 89 -5.56 2.95 6.17
CA MET A 89 -5.68 1.56 5.71
C MET A 89 -5.28 0.53 6.76
N ALA A 90 -4.57 0.90 7.84
CA ALA A 90 -4.08 -0.06 8.84
C ALA A 90 -5.20 -0.82 9.58
N ARG A 91 -6.45 -0.36 9.47
CA ARG A 91 -7.64 -1.01 10.05
C ARG A 91 -8.34 -1.99 9.11
N ALA A 92 -8.04 -1.92 7.81
CA ALA A 92 -8.61 -2.83 6.83
C ALA A 92 -8.11 -4.26 7.12
N ARG A 93 -9.04 -5.22 7.12
CA ARG A 93 -8.79 -6.63 7.44
C ARG A 93 -9.26 -7.52 6.33
#